data_AF-A0A183NLY1-F1
#
_entry.id   AF-A0A183NLY1-F1
#
_cell.length_a   1.000
_cell.length_b   1.000
_cell.length_c   1.000
_cell.angle_alpha   90.00
_cell.angle_beta   90.00
_cell.angle_gamma   90.00
#
_symmetry.space_group_name_H-M   'P 1'
#
loop_
_entity.id
_entity.type
_entity.pdbx_description
1 polymer ?
#
loop_
_entity_poly.entity_id
_entity_poly.type
_entity_poly.pdbx_seq_one_letter_code
_entity_poly.pdbx_strand_id
1 'polypeptide(L)'
;MKSIGIQQLEAIRRLKSRGCNQLRRTVYLTFVPDEELGGVKGMKPFLLNHNECNNHHSEEIRFQDMNIGLCLDEGIPSCSEDYLAFYDERRPVWINVHFHGNAGHGLALIENTAAEKFRIFLNR
;
A
#
# COMPACT_ATOMS: atom_id res chain seq x y z
N MET A 1 1.45 2.35 9.03
CA MET A 1 -0.01 2.60 9.01
C MET A 1 -0.87 2.31 10.26
N LYS A 2 -0.46 1.52 11.27
CA LYS A 2 -1.36 1.10 12.39
C LYS A 2 -1.98 2.25 13.21
N SER A 3 -1.21 3.31 13.46
CA SER A 3 -1.66 4.48 14.23
C SER A 3 -2.77 5.26 13.53
N ILE A 4 -2.81 5.27 12.20
CA ILE A 4 -3.85 5.96 11.41
C ILE A 4 -5.15 5.16 11.47
N GLY A 5 -5.07 3.83 11.33
CA GLY A 5 -6.23 2.96 11.46
C GLY A 5 -6.98 3.12 12.79
N ILE A 6 -6.26 3.22 13.92
CA ILE A 6 -6.91 3.46 15.22
C ILE A 6 -7.50 4.88 15.33
N GLN A 7 -6.88 5.89 14.71
CA GLN A 7 -7.43 7.24 14.67
C GLN A 7 -8.74 7.31 13.88
N GLN A 8 -8.82 6.61 12.75
CA GLN A 8 -10.07 6.52 11.96
C GLN A 8 -11.17 5.78 12.73
N LEU A 9 -10.85 4.68 13.41
CA LEU A 9 -11.79 3.99 14.30
C LEU A 9 -12.30 4.91 15.42
N GLU A 10 -11.40 5.65 16.05
CA GLU A 10 -11.72 6.58 17.13
C GLU A 10 -12.57 7.75 16.63
N ALA A 11 -12.31 8.27 15.43
CA ALA A 11 -13.13 9.30 14.81
C ALA A 11 -14.57 8.82 14.59
N ILE A 12 -14.76 7.61 14.06
CA ILE A 12 -16.09 7.00 13.90
C ILE A 12 -16.77 6.81 15.27
N ARG A 13 -16.04 6.33 16.27
CA ARG A 13 -16.56 6.16 17.63
C ARG A 13 -17.05 7.49 18.22
N ARG A 14 -16.27 8.57 18.06
CA ARG A 14 -16.62 9.93 18.53
C ARG A 14 -17.81 10.52 17.79
N LEU A 15 -17.94 10.27 16.48
CA LEU A 15 -19.12 10.69 15.71
C LEU A 15 -20.38 10.03 16.27
N LYS A 16 -20.35 8.70 16.47
CA LYS A 16 -21.46 7.95 17.06
C LYS A 16 -21.79 8.45 18.47
N SER A 17 -20.80 8.67 19.33
CA SER A 17 -21.03 9.13 20.71
C SER A 17 -21.63 10.54 20.78
N ARG A 18 -21.45 11.37 19.74
CA ARG A 18 -22.06 12.70 19.61
C ARG A 18 -23.48 12.64 19.03
N GLY A 19 -24.04 11.45 18.81
CA GLY A 19 -25.39 11.25 18.28
C GLY A 19 -25.46 11.22 16.74
N CYS A 20 -24.32 11.19 16.04
CA CYS A 20 -24.31 11.03 14.59
C CYS A 20 -24.58 9.57 14.21
N ASN A 21 -25.85 9.21 14.10
CA ASN A 21 -26.28 7.83 13.81
C ASN A 21 -26.40 7.54 12.31
N GLN A 22 -26.51 8.57 11.47
CA GLN A 22 -26.65 8.44 10.02
C GLN A 22 -25.77 9.46 9.32
N LEU A 23 -24.87 8.98 8.44
CA LEU A 23 -24.06 9.81 7.57
C LEU A 23 -24.78 10.01 6.23
N ARG A 24 -24.49 11.13 5.55
CA ARG A 24 -24.99 11.45 4.20
C ARG A 24 -24.47 10.49 3.12
N ARG A 25 -23.41 9.74 3.42
CA ARG A 25 -22.78 8.72 2.57
C ARG A 25 -22.42 7.53 3.44
N THR A 26 -22.42 6.35 2.84
CA THR A 26 -21.83 5.17 3.46
C THR A 26 -20.33 5.35 3.57
N VAL A 27 -19.77 5.10 4.75
CA VAL A 27 -18.33 5.10 4.99
C VAL A 27 -17.91 3.66 5.23
N TYR A 28 -17.03 3.16 4.38
CA TYR A 28 -16.38 1.88 4.56
C TYR A 28 -15.01 2.10 5.19
N LEU A 29 -14.74 1.41 6.28
CA LEU A 29 -13.41 1.35 6.87
C LEU A 29 -12.81 -0.02 6.54
N THR A 30 -11.67 -0.04 5.88
CA THR A 30 -11.03 -1.28 5.43
C THR A 30 -9.63 -1.40 6.03
N PHE A 31 -9.27 -2.62 6.41
CA PHE A 31 -7.90 -2.97 6.78
C PHE A 31 -7.40 -3.94 5.72
N VAL A 32 -6.59 -3.44 4.80
CA VAL A 32 -6.11 -4.22 3.66
C VAL A 32 -4.68 -4.71 3.89
N PRO A 33 -4.36 -5.95 3.53
CA PRO A 33 -2.99 -6.43 3.55
C PRO A 33 -2.23 -5.95 2.31
N ASP A 34 -0.90 -6.14 2.33
CA ASP A 34 -0.04 -6.10 1.14
C ASP A 34 0.19 -4.71 0.51
N GLU A 35 -0.30 -3.62 1.12
CA GLU A 35 -0.10 -2.25 0.62
C GLU A 35 1.41 -1.93 0.42
N GLU A 36 2.23 -2.17 1.44
CA GLU A 36 3.69 -1.96 1.44
C GLU A 36 4.44 -2.83 0.40
N LEU A 37 3.77 -3.79 -0.23
CA LEU A 37 4.29 -4.68 -1.29
C LEU A 37 3.64 -4.40 -2.66
N GLY A 38 2.83 -3.34 -2.78
CA GLY A 38 2.16 -2.93 -4.00
C GLY A 38 0.76 -3.52 -4.20
N GLY A 39 0.19 -4.19 -3.20
CA GLY A 39 -1.22 -4.62 -3.16
C GLY A 39 -1.60 -5.75 -4.12
N VAL A 40 -0.63 -6.45 -4.71
CA VAL A 40 -0.86 -7.51 -5.71
C VAL A 40 -1.58 -8.72 -5.12
N LYS A 41 -1.29 -9.07 -3.87
CA LYS A 41 -1.92 -10.17 -3.14
C LYS A 41 -3.00 -9.72 -2.16
N GLY A 42 -3.14 -8.41 -1.95
CA GLY A 42 -4.15 -7.82 -1.07
C GLY A 42 -5.32 -7.19 -1.82
N MET A 43 -5.23 -5.88 -2.08
CA MET A 43 -6.31 -5.09 -2.69
C MET A 43 -6.69 -5.58 -4.10
N LYS A 44 -5.72 -6.03 -4.91
CA LYS A 44 -5.97 -6.43 -6.31
C LYS A 44 -6.99 -7.58 -6.44
N PRO A 45 -6.87 -8.71 -5.74
CA PRO A 45 -7.91 -9.75 -5.72
C PRO A 45 -9.29 -9.23 -5.33
N PHE A 46 -9.37 -8.36 -4.32
CA PHE A 46 -10.62 -7.78 -3.85
C PHE A 46 -11.31 -6.91 -4.92
N LEU A 47 -10.53 -6.11 -5.67
CA LEU A 47 -11.04 -5.34 -6.81
C LEU A 47 -11.59 -6.23 -7.93
N LEU A 48 -10.94 -7.36 -8.18
CA LEU A 48 -11.30 -8.27 -9.27
C LEU A 48 -12.42 -9.25 -8.89
N ASN A 49 -12.93 -9.20 -7.65
CA ASN A 49 -13.82 -10.21 -7.08
C ASN A 49 -13.25 -11.64 -7.18
N HIS A 50 -11.91 -11.78 -7.23
CA HIS A 50 -11.25 -13.07 -7.26
C HIS A 50 -11.07 -13.55 -5.82
N ASN A 51 -12.10 -14.24 -5.30
CA ASN A 51 -11.94 -15.05 -4.11
C ASN A 51 -11.44 -16.42 -4.54
N GLU A 52 -10.13 -16.66 -4.43
CA GLU A 52 -9.57 -18.01 -4.59
C GLU A 52 -10.13 -18.97 -3.52
N CYS A 53 -10.60 -18.43 -2.40
CA CYS A 53 -11.40 -19.14 -1.42
C CYS A 53 -12.86 -19.19 -1.89
N ASN A 54 -13.30 -20.31 -2.46
CA ASN A 54 -14.70 -20.62 -2.82
C ASN A 54 -15.69 -20.64 -1.63
N ASN A 55 -15.31 -20.06 -0.49
CA ASN A 55 -16.12 -19.94 0.71
C ASN A 55 -16.64 -18.50 0.82
N HIS A 56 -17.60 -18.15 -0.04
CA HIS A 56 -18.31 -16.89 0.12
C HIS A 56 -18.99 -16.85 1.48
N HIS A 57 -18.58 -15.90 2.31
CA HIS A 57 -19.28 -15.61 3.55
C HIS A 57 -20.56 -14.86 3.21
N SER A 58 -21.65 -15.14 3.91
CA SER A 58 -22.95 -14.46 3.67
C SER A 58 -22.91 -12.94 3.88
N GLU A 59 -21.86 -12.44 4.53
CA GLU A 59 -21.65 -11.02 4.85
C GLU A 59 -20.56 -10.38 3.97
N GLU A 60 -20.10 -11.07 2.94
CA GLU A 60 -19.10 -10.54 2.02
C GLU A 60 -19.65 -9.35 1.21
N ILE A 61 -18.90 -8.25 1.18
CA ILE A 61 -19.21 -7.06 0.40
C ILE A 61 -18.27 -7.05 -0.81
N ARG A 62 -18.83 -7.08 -2.03
CA ARG A 62 -18.02 -6.96 -3.25
C ARG A 62 -17.59 -5.52 -3.44
N PHE A 63 -16.38 -5.30 -3.92
CA PHE A 63 -15.85 -3.95 -4.12
C PHE A 63 -16.76 -3.10 -5.04
N GLN A 64 -17.31 -3.71 -6.09
CA GLN A 64 -18.22 -3.04 -7.03
C GLN A 64 -19.50 -2.52 -6.37
N ASP A 65 -19.99 -3.19 -5.33
CA ASP A 65 -21.22 -2.81 -4.61
C ASP A 65 -20.99 -1.62 -3.67
N MET A 66 -19.73 -1.32 -3.32
CA MET A 66 -19.41 -0.23 -2.40
C MET A 66 -19.62 1.17 -3.00
N ASN A 67 -19.69 1.29 -4.34
CA ASN A 67 -19.89 2.55 -5.06
C ASN A 67 -18.95 3.68 -4.56
N ILE A 68 -17.64 3.38 -4.52
CA ILE A 68 -16.63 4.29 -3.96
C ILE A 68 -16.42 5.50 -4.88
N GLY A 69 -16.63 6.70 -4.34
CA GLY A 69 -16.33 7.97 -5.02
C GLY A 69 -15.15 8.75 -4.44
N LEU A 70 -14.68 8.39 -3.24
CA LEU A 70 -13.54 9.00 -2.56
C LEU A 70 -12.89 7.94 -1.67
N CYS A 71 -11.57 7.86 -1.71
CA CYS A 71 -10.78 7.08 -0.77
C CYS A 71 -9.89 8.02 0.04
N LEU A 72 -9.82 7.78 1.35
CA LEU A 72 -8.79 8.37 2.19
C LEU A 72 -7.76 7.29 2.43
N ASP A 73 -6.60 7.45 1.82
CA ASP A 73 -5.46 6.58 2.06
C ASP A 73 -4.65 7.08 3.27
N GLU A 74 -3.44 6.57 3.42
CA GLU A 74 -2.53 6.99 4.46
C GLU A 74 -2.23 8.49 4.48
N GLY A 75 -1.73 8.93 5.64
CA GLY A 75 -1.34 10.31 5.87
C GLY A 75 -0.08 10.35 6.70
N ILE A 76 0.53 11.53 6.74
CA ILE A 76 1.73 11.78 7.54
C ILE A 76 1.43 12.89 8.56
N PRO A 77 1.99 12.83 9.78
CA PRO A 77 1.90 13.96 10.69
C PRO A 77 2.51 15.22 10.08
N SER A 78 1.88 16.36 10.34
CA SER A 78 2.47 17.68 10.08
C SER A 78 3.46 18.02 11.19
N CYS A 79 4.50 18.79 10.85
CA CYS A 79 5.39 19.41 11.84
C CYS A 79 4.84 20.75 12.37
N SER A 80 3.73 21.23 11.81
CA SER A 80 2.97 22.40 12.28
C SER A 80 1.58 21.98 12.80
N GLU A 81 0.79 22.96 13.24
CA GLU A 81 -0.62 22.79 13.63
C GLU A 81 -1.57 22.69 12.42
N ASP A 82 -1.04 22.66 11.20
CA ASP A 82 -1.83 22.60 9.98
C ASP A 82 -2.03 21.16 9.51
N TYR A 83 -3.18 20.90 8.88
CA TYR A 83 -3.43 19.63 8.20
C TYR A 83 -2.80 19.61 6.81
N LEU A 84 -2.07 18.53 6.51
CA LEU A 84 -1.55 18.26 5.17
C LEU A 84 -2.62 17.54 4.35
N ALA A 85 -3.00 18.13 3.21
CA ALA A 85 -3.94 17.54 2.27
C ALA A 85 -3.19 17.12 1.00
N PHE A 86 -3.18 15.82 0.73
CA PHE A 86 -2.61 15.23 -0.48
C PHE A 86 -3.74 14.91 -1.45
N TYR A 87 -3.56 15.24 -2.73
CA TYR A 87 -4.57 15.04 -3.76
C TYR A 87 -4.14 14.05 -4.85
N ASP A 88 -2.89 13.60 -4.82
CA ASP A 88 -2.33 12.65 -5.78
C ASP A 88 -1.12 11.92 -5.18
N GLU A 89 -0.80 10.76 -5.75
CA GLU A 89 0.36 9.95 -5.40
C GLU A 89 1.14 9.55 -6.67
N ARG A 90 2.45 9.32 -6.54
CA ARG A 90 3.23 8.79 -7.66
C ARG A 90 3.13 7.28 -7.68
N ARG A 91 2.94 6.72 -8.89
CA ARG A 91 2.94 5.26 -9.07
C ARG A 91 4.36 4.69 -8.99
N PRO A 92 4.61 3.66 -8.17
CA PRO A 92 5.91 3.02 -8.12
C PRO A 92 6.17 2.23 -9.43
N VAL A 93 7.40 2.31 -9.93
CA VAL A 93 7.88 1.50 -11.05
C VAL A 93 8.96 0.58 -10.51
N TRP A 94 8.66 -0.71 -10.48
CA TRP A 94 9.55 -1.74 -9.94
C TRP A 94 10.36 -2.38 -11.08
N ILE A 95 11.68 -2.42 -10.97
CA ILE A 95 12.58 -3.00 -11.97
C ILE A 95 13.54 -3.96 -11.26
N ASN A 96 13.67 -5.17 -11.81
CA ASN A 96 14.69 -6.13 -11.40
C ASN A 96 15.82 -6.13 -12.43
N VAL A 97 17.04 -5.77 -12.00
CA VAL A 97 18.23 -5.78 -12.84
C VAL A 97 19.20 -6.83 -12.32
N HIS A 98 19.59 -7.75 -13.20
CA HIS A 98 20.48 -8.85 -12.86
C HIS A 98 21.88 -8.62 -13.47
N PHE A 99 22.91 -8.62 -12.63
CA PHE A 99 24.30 -8.50 -13.04
C PHE A 99 25.02 -9.84 -12.87
N HIS A 100 25.59 -10.34 -13.96
CA HIS A 100 26.38 -11.57 -13.95
C HIS A 100 27.88 -11.26 -14.04
N GLY A 101 28.71 -12.00 -13.32
CA GLY A 101 30.17 -11.88 -13.38
C GLY A 101 30.85 -13.06 -12.70
N ASN A 102 32.17 -13.13 -12.84
CA ASN A 102 32.96 -14.23 -12.29
C ASN A 102 33.10 -14.11 -10.77
N ALA A 103 33.00 -15.24 -10.07
CA ALA A 103 33.33 -15.35 -8.65
C ALA A 103 34.76 -15.89 -8.50
N GLY A 104 35.44 -15.52 -7.41
CA GLY A 104 36.73 -16.09 -7.07
C GLY A 104 37.30 -15.54 -5.77
N HIS A 105 38.51 -15.98 -5.44
CA HIS A 105 39.18 -15.60 -4.20
C HIS A 105 39.43 -14.09 -4.17
N GLY A 106 39.13 -13.40 -3.06
CA GLY A 106 39.27 -11.94 -2.95
C GLY A 106 40.70 -11.38 -3.08
N LEU A 107 41.71 -12.26 -3.18
CA LEU A 107 43.10 -11.91 -3.52
C LEU A 107 43.35 -11.89 -5.03
N ALA A 108 42.56 -12.66 -5.79
CA ALA A 108 42.54 -12.58 -7.23
C ALA A 108 41.68 -11.35 -7.57
N LEU A 109 42.34 -10.27 -7.96
CA LEU A 109 41.68 -9.05 -8.45
C LEU A 109 41.03 -9.35 -9.80
N ILE A 110 39.89 -10.04 -9.78
CA ILE A 110 39.16 -10.50 -10.96
C ILE A 110 38.40 -9.33 -11.57
N GLU A 111 38.55 -9.15 -12.88
CA GLU A 111 37.83 -8.14 -13.65
C GLU A 111 36.43 -8.63 -14.08
N ASN A 112 35.57 -7.70 -14.51
CA ASN A 112 34.26 -8.00 -15.09
C ASN A 112 33.30 -8.69 -14.10
N THR A 113 33.43 -8.32 -12.82
CA THR A 113 32.61 -8.86 -11.73
C THR A 113 31.19 -8.29 -11.78
N ALA A 114 30.25 -8.98 -11.14
CA ALA A 114 28.87 -8.47 -11.00
C ALA A 114 28.84 -7.12 -10.27
N ALA A 115 29.70 -6.94 -9.27
CA ALA A 115 29.83 -5.70 -8.50
C ALA A 115 30.35 -4.53 -9.35
N GLU A 116 31.33 -4.77 -10.23
CA GLU A 116 31.84 -3.74 -11.15
C GLU A 116 30.76 -3.25 -12.11
N LYS A 117 30.01 -4.17 -12.72
CA LYS A 117 28.88 -3.82 -13.61
C LYS A 117 27.77 -3.07 -12.87
N PHE A 118 27.45 -3.51 -11.65
CA PHE A 118 26.48 -2.82 -10.79
C PHE A 118 26.91 -1.39 -10.48
N ARG A 119 28.18 -1.17 -10.13
CA ARG A 119 28.73 0.17 -9.89
C ARG A 119 28.61 1.05 -11.14
N ILE A 120 28.91 0.52 -12.33
CA ILE A 120 28.77 1.29 -13.59
C ILE A 120 27.31 1.67 -13.84
N PHE A 121 26.37 0.76 -13.56
CA PHE A 121 24.93 1.03 -13.69
C PHE A 121 24.45 2.11 -12.72
N LEU A 122 24.92 2.11 -11.46
CA LEU A 122 24.54 3.14 -10.48
C LEU A 122 25.11 4.54 -10.78
N ASN A 123 26.29 4.61 -11.39
CA ASN A 123 27.01 5.86 -11.60
C ASN A 123 26.68 6.56 -12.92
N ARG A 124 25.77 6.00 -13.72
CA ARG A 124 25.29 6.58 -14.98
C ARG A 124 23.82 6.93 -14.86
#